data_AF-A0A9D9NN85-F1
#
_entry.id   AF-A0A9D9NN85-F1
#
_cell.length_a   1.000
_cell.length_b   1.000
_cell.length_c   1.000
_cell.angle_alpha   90.00
_cell.angle_beta   90.00
_cell.angle_gamma   90.00
#
_symmetry.space_group_name_H-M   'P 1'
#
loop_
_entity.id
_entity.type
_entity.pdbx_description
1 polymer ?
#
loop_
_entity_poly.entity_id
_entity_poly.type
_entity_poly.pdbx_seq_one_letter_code
_entity_poly.pdbx_strand_id
1 'polypeptide(L)'
;LTGAGSAFADTVFATIGLFTLTMVQDFIIRHESTIMLAGGAVVALIGLGVFLGARKVRADKPDEHSGLSMFGCTLQAAGTALSNPAALVYMLGLLSVLRLTAGGVDAPVWAVLLAVAAGELCWWTALVLLTSRFLKVNGNTLVTIGKSAGAGIMCFGVILIVKGLLF
;
A
#
# COMPACT_ATOMS: atom_id res chain seq x y z
N LEU A 1 -13.38 -11.05 0.65
CA LEU A 1 -13.77 -11.47 -0.72
C LEU A 1 -13.37 -10.48 -1.83
N THR A 2 -12.73 -9.36 -1.52
CA THR A 2 -12.14 -8.40 -2.48
C THR A 2 -10.68 -8.72 -2.87
N GLY A 3 -10.04 -9.69 -2.21
CA GLY A 3 -8.59 -9.96 -2.31
C GLY A 3 -8.09 -10.37 -3.70
N ALA A 4 -8.91 -11.05 -4.51
CA ALA A 4 -8.51 -11.40 -5.88
C ALA A 4 -8.38 -10.16 -6.79
N GLY A 5 -9.24 -9.15 -6.60
CA GLY A 5 -9.16 -7.88 -7.32
C GLY A 5 -7.96 -7.03 -6.88
N SER A 6 -7.65 -7.01 -5.58
CA SER A 6 -6.43 -6.37 -5.04
C SER A 6 -5.18 -7.02 -5.62
N ALA A 7 -5.06 -8.35 -5.53
CA ALA A 7 -3.88 -9.07 -6.02
C ALA A 7 -3.64 -8.84 -7.53
N PHE A 8 -4.70 -8.74 -8.33
CA PHE A 8 -4.58 -8.37 -9.74
C PHE A 8 -4.05 -6.93 -9.92
N ALA A 9 -4.62 -5.95 -9.22
CA ALA A 9 -4.16 -4.56 -9.26
C ALA A 9 -2.70 -4.42 -8.79
N ASP A 10 -2.32 -5.12 -7.73
CA ASP A 10 -0.96 -5.13 -7.19
C ASP A 10 0.03 -5.77 -8.17
N THR A 11 -0.40 -6.80 -8.92
CA THR A 11 0.40 -7.40 -10.00
C THR A 11 0.58 -6.45 -11.18
N VAL A 12 -0.45 -5.69 -11.55
CA VAL A 12 -0.38 -4.65 -12.59
C VAL A 12 0.57 -3.54 -12.14
N PHE A 13 0.46 -3.07 -10.89
CA PHE A 13 1.39 -2.09 -10.33
C PHE A 13 2.81 -2.61 -10.19
N ALA A 14 3.02 -3.89 -9.85
CA ALA A 14 4.34 -4.51 -9.86
C ALA A 14 4.96 -4.48 -11.25
N THR A 15 4.16 -4.79 -12.28
CA THR A 15 4.60 -4.79 -13.68
C THR A 15 4.97 -3.38 -14.13
N ILE A 16 4.06 -2.41 -13.97
CA ILE A 16 4.30 -1.00 -14.30
C ILE A 16 5.49 -0.47 -13.50
N GLY A 17 5.56 -0.82 -12.22
CA GLY A 17 6.61 -0.45 -11.29
C GLY A 17 7.97 -0.92 -11.75
N LEU A 18 8.11 -2.19 -12.17
CA LEU A 18 9.38 -2.74 -12.63
C LEU A 18 9.96 -1.95 -13.83
N PHE A 19 9.13 -1.63 -14.82
CA PHE A 19 9.53 -0.86 -16.00
C PHE A 19 9.80 0.62 -15.66
N THR A 20 8.92 1.23 -14.86
CA THR A 20 9.05 2.63 -14.45
C THR A 20 10.31 2.84 -13.61
N LEU A 21 10.62 1.91 -12.72
CA LEU A 21 11.78 1.99 -11.85
C LEU A 21 13.07 1.95 -12.66
N THR A 22 13.18 1.08 -13.67
CA THR A 22 14.33 1.10 -14.59
C THR A 22 14.52 2.43 -15.32
N MET A 23 13.44 3.15 -15.66
CA MET A 23 13.55 4.44 -16.34
C MET A 23 13.82 5.62 -15.40
N VAL A 24 13.31 5.55 -14.17
CA VAL A 24 13.27 6.68 -13.23
C VAL A 24 14.32 6.55 -12.11
N GLN A 25 14.98 5.40 -11.97
CA GLN A 25 15.98 5.15 -10.92
C GLN A 25 17.12 6.17 -10.91
N ASP A 26 17.69 6.54 -12.06
CA ASP A 26 18.74 7.56 -12.13
C ASP A 26 18.24 8.94 -11.68
N PHE A 27 16.98 9.26 -11.97
CA PHE A 27 16.35 10.49 -11.51
C PHE A 27 16.12 10.49 -10.00
N ILE A 28 15.68 9.35 -9.44
CA ILE A 28 15.48 9.15 -8.00
C ILE A 28 16.79 9.33 -7.25
N ILE A 29 17.88 8.73 -7.73
CA ILE A 29 19.20 8.84 -7.10
C ILE A 29 19.70 10.30 -7.15
N ARG A 30 19.50 11.00 -8.26
CA ARG A 30 19.95 12.40 -8.41
C ARG A 30 19.18 13.39 -7.53
N HIS A 31 17.92 13.12 -7.19
CA HIS A 31 17.06 14.00 -6.40
C HIS A 31 16.61 13.34 -5.09
N GLU A 32 17.39 12.39 -4.57
CA GLU A 32 17.01 11.55 -3.44
C GLU A 32 16.61 12.38 -2.22
N SER A 33 17.42 13.38 -1.85
CA SER A 33 17.15 14.25 -0.70
C SER A 33 15.85 15.04 -0.86
N THR A 34 15.64 15.69 -2.01
CA THR A 34 14.41 16.44 -2.32
C THR A 34 13.17 15.54 -2.30
N ILE A 35 13.29 14.32 -2.87
CA ILE A 35 12.20 13.34 -2.90
C ILE A 35 11.90 12.84 -1.48
N MET A 36 12.92 12.56 -0.66
CA MET A 36 12.74 12.14 0.74
C MET A 36 12.08 13.22 1.59
N LEU A 37 12.46 14.49 1.40
CA LEU A 37 11.87 15.61 2.12
C LEU A 37 10.41 15.84 1.72
N ALA A 38 10.14 15.97 0.42
CA ALA A 38 8.78 16.22 -0.08
C ALA A 38 7.86 15.02 0.17
N GLY A 39 8.32 13.81 -0.14
CA GLY A 39 7.60 12.57 0.10
C GLY A 39 7.38 12.32 1.59
N GLY A 40 8.39 12.51 2.43
CA GLY A 40 8.30 12.40 3.89
C GLY A 40 7.29 13.38 4.49
N ALA A 41 7.26 14.63 4.02
CA ALA A 41 6.27 15.62 4.44
C ALA A 41 4.84 15.20 4.07
N VAL A 42 4.61 14.75 2.84
CA VAL A 42 3.30 14.24 2.40
C VAL A 42 2.88 13.04 3.24
N VAL A 43 3.77 12.07 3.44
CA VAL A 43 3.49 10.87 4.25
C VAL A 43 3.19 11.24 5.71
N ALA A 44 3.94 12.17 6.30
CA ALA A 44 3.70 12.64 7.66
C ALA A 44 2.33 13.33 7.80
N LEU A 45 1.92 14.14 6.82
CA LEU A 45 0.61 14.78 6.78
C LEU A 45 -0.52 13.76 6.62
N ILE A 46 -0.34 12.74 5.78
CA ILE A 46 -1.30 11.64 5.63
C ILE A 46 -1.43 10.89 6.97
N GLY A 47 -0.31 10.53 7.61
CA GLY A 47 -0.30 9.88 8.91
C GLY A 47 -1.01 10.69 10.00
N LEU A 48 -0.78 12.01 10.01
CA LEU A 48 -1.50 12.94 10.88
C LEU A 48 -3.00 12.94 10.61
N GLY A 49 -3.40 13.01 9.34
CA GLY A 49 -4.80 12.97 8.92
C GLY A 49 -5.50 11.68 9.36
N VAL A 50 -4.84 10.52 9.21
CA VAL A 50 -5.33 9.22 9.68
C VAL A 50 -5.43 9.18 11.20
N PHE A 51 -4.40 9.67 11.91
CA PHE A 51 -4.37 9.70 13.37
C PHE A 51 -5.49 10.56 13.98
N LEU A 52 -5.73 11.75 13.40
CA LEU A 52 -6.80 12.66 13.83
C LEU A 52 -8.19 12.19 13.36
N GLY A 53 -8.25 11.62 12.14
CA GLY A 53 -9.47 11.11 11.51
C GLY A 53 -9.98 9.78 12.09
N ALA A 54 -9.13 9.04 12.81
CA ALA A 54 -9.51 7.79 13.48
C ALA A 54 -10.73 7.94 14.42
N ARG A 55 -10.99 9.16 14.94
CA ARG A 55 -12.17 9.46 15.77
C ARG A 55 -13.49 9.55 14.97
N LYS A 56 -13.41 9.78 13.66
CA LYS A 56 -14.54 9.91 12.73
C LYS A 56 -14.89 8.61 12.01
N VAL A 57 -14.27 7.48 12.38
CA VAL A 57 -14.70 6.16 11.91
C VAL A 57 -16.06 5.85 12.56
N ARG A 58 -17.12 6.53 12.09
CA ARG A 58 -18.45 5.96 12.11
C ARG A 58 -18.25 4.64 11.39
N ALA A 59 -18.58 3.54 12.06
CA ALA A 59 -18.86 2.31 11.36
C ALA A 59 -19.89 2.71 10.31
N ASP A 60 -19.43 2.92 9.08
CA ASP A 60 -20.34 3.13 7.99
C ASP A 60 -21.25 1.92 8.05
N LYS A 61 -22.56 2.16 8.16
CA LYS A 61 -23.49 1.05 7.94
C LYS A 61 -23.03 0.46 6.62
N PRO A 62 -22.81 -0.85 6.52
CA PRO A 62 -22.47 -1.43 5.22
C PRO A 62 -23.53 -0.88 4.28
N ASP A 63 -23.11 -0.05 3.33
CA ASP A 63 -24.04 0.48 2.35
C ASP A 63 -24.74 -0.76 1.83
N GLU A 64 -26.07 -0.79 1.97
CA GLU A 64 -26.93 -1.80 1.35
C GLU A 64 -26.85 -1.58 -0.17
N HIS A 65 -25.67 -1.71 -0.76
CA HIS A 65 -25.50 -2.10 -2.15
C HIS A 65 -25.85 -3.59 -2.23
N SER A 66 -27.13 -3.84 -1.98
CA SER A 66 -27.89 -4.99 -2.44
C SER A 66 -27.75 -5.04 -3.96
N GLY A 67 -26.79 -5.83 -4.46
CA GLY A 67 -26.79 -6.22 -5.88
C GLY A 67 -25.45 -6.30 -6.62
N LEU A 68 -24.28 -6.06 -6.02
CA LEU A 68 -23.03 -6.33 -6.75
C LEU A 68 -22.72 -7.83 -6.75
N SER A 69 -22.81 -8.45 -7.93
CA SER A 69 -22.30 -9.79 -8.22
C SER A 69 -20.83 -9.93 -7.79
N MET A 70 -20.34 -11.14 -7.49
CA MET A 70 -18.94 -11.38 -7.06
C MET A 70 -17.90 -10.68 -7.95
N PHE A 71 -18.16 -10.62 -9.25
CA PHE A 71 -17.33 -9.91 -10.23
C PHE A 71 -17.33 -8.38 -10.06
N GLY A 72 -18.43 -7.80 -9.60
CA GLY A 72 -18.51 -6.37 -9.32
C GLY A 72 -17.63 -5.97 -8.14
N CYS A 73 -17.63 -6.77 -7.06
CA CYS A 73 -16.79 -6.49 -5.88
C CYS A 73 -15.30 -6.59 -6.18
N THR A 74 -14.87 -7.53 -7.03
CA THR A 74 -13.46 -7.64 -7.45
C THR A 74 -13.05 -6.50 -8.38
N LEU A 75 -13.92 -6.11 -9.32
CA LEU A 75 -13.66 -5.01 -10.24
C LEU A 75 -13.62 -3.66 -9.52
N GLN A 76 -14.50 -3.45 -8.55
CA GLN A 76 -14.51 -2.24 -7.72
C GLN A 76 -13.25 -2.16 -6.85
N ALA A 77 -12.82 -3.27 -6.23
CA ALA A 77 -11.58 -3.32 -5.47
C ALA A 77 -10.34 -3.08 -6.35
N ALA A 78 -10.31 -3.65 -7.56
CA ALA A 78 -9.24 -3.41 -8.51
C ALA A 78 -9.23 -1.95 -8.98
N GLY A 79 -10.40 -1.36 -9.25
CA GLY A 79 -10.55 0.03 -9.65
C GLY A 79 -10.11 1.02 -8.56
N THR A 80 -10.49 0.78 -7.31
CA THR A 80 -10.06 1.61 -6.17
C THR A 80 -8.56 1.48 -5.88
N ALA A 81 -7.98 0.28 -6.04
CA ALA A 81 -6.53 0.09 -5.95
C ALA A 81 -5.79 0.80 -7.10
N LEU A 82 -6.21 0.60 -8.35
CA LEU A 82 -5.61 1.21 -9.54
C LEU A 82 -5.70 2.75 -9.55
N SER A 83 -6.78 3.30 -9.01
CA SER A 83 -6.96 4.76 -8.87
C SER A 83 -6.22 5.37 -7.68
N ASN A 84 -5.55 4.57 -6.85
CA ASN A 84 -4.75 5.05 -5.74
C ASN A 84 -3.29 5.28 -6.18
N PRO A 85 -2.89 6.51 -6.59
CA PRO A 85 -1.52 6.78 -7.01
C PRO A 85 -0.50 6.52 -5.89
N ALA A 86 -0.91 6.59 -4.62
CA ALA A 86 -0.02 6.26 -3.50
C ALA A 86 0.36 4.77 -3.48
N ALA A 87 -0.50 3.87 -3.96
CA ALA A 87 -0.20 2.44 -4.04
C ALA A 87 0.91 2.16 -5.08
N LEU A 88 0.87 2.83 -6.23
CA LEU A 88 1.94 2.74 -7.23
C LEU A 88 3.28 3.26 -6.67
N VAL A 89 3.27 4.40 -5.97
CA VAL A 89 4.48 4.96 -5.34
C VAL A 89 5.04 4.03 -4.26
N TYR A 90 4.17 3.44 -3.44
CA TYR A 90 4.58 2.42 -2.46
C TYR A 90 5.24 1.22 -3.14
N MET A 91 4.64 0.71 -4.22
CA MET A 91 5.17 -0.44 -4.94
C MET A 91 6.53 -0.14 -5.58
N LEU A 92 6.71 1.06 -6.15
CA LEU A 92 8.01 1.54 -6.62
C LEU A 92 9.05 1.57 -5.50
N GLY A 93 8.68 2.08 -4.32
CA GLY A 93 9.56 2.08 -3.15
C GLY A 93 9.95 0.67 -2.71
N LEU A 94 9.00 -0.25 -2.64
CA LEU A 94 9.22 -1.64 -2.27
C LEU A 94 10.19 -2.34 -3.23
N LEU A 95 9.94 -2.22 -4.54
CA LEU A 95 10.81 -2.79 -5.58
C LEU A 95 12.21 -2.17 -5.53
N SER A 96 12.33 -0.87 -5.24
CA SER A 96 13.62 -0.17 -5.10
C SER A 96 14.44 -0.73 -3.93
N VAL A 97 13.83 -0.88 -2.75
CA VAL A 97 14.50 -1.40 -1.54
C VAL A 97 14.98 -2.84 -1.74
N LEU A 98 14.17 -3.65 -2.41
CA LEU A 98 14.50 -5.03 -2.76
C LEU A 98 15.48 -5.13 -3.95
N ARG A 99 15.85 -3.99 -4.55
CA ARG A 99 16.70 -3.87 -5.75
C ARG A 99 16.19 -4.73 -6.92
N LEU A 100 14.86 -4.85 -7.03
CA LEU A 100 14.18 -5.60 -8.07
C LEU A 100 13.96 -4.68 -9.28
N THR A 101 14.93 -4.64 -10.18
CA THR A 101 14.83 -3.94 -11.47
C THR A 101 14.65 -4.94 -12.61
N ALA A 102 13.98 -4.52 -13.70
CA ALA A 102 13.92 -5.32 -14.92
C ALA A 102 15.36 -5.54 -15.45
N GLY A 103 15.86 -6.78 -15.35
CA GLY A 103 17.21 -7.17 -15.78
C GLY A 103 18.31 -7.06 -14.72
N GLY A 104 18.00 -6.66 -13.47
CA GLY A 104 18.99 -6.58 -12.38
C GLY A 104 19.07 -7.81 -11.46
N VAL A 105 18.21 -8.80 -11.67
CA VAL A 105 18.15 -10.03 -10.88
C VAL A 105 18.24 -11.21 -11.84
N ASP A 106 19.03 -12.24 -11.51
CA ASP A 106 19.11 -13.50 -12.29
C ASP A 106 17.79 -14.28 -12.31
N ALA A 107 16.80 -13.84 -11.53
CA ALA A 107 15.46 -14.39 -11.51
C ALA A 107 14.60 -13.79 -12.63
N PRO A 108 13.85 -14.62 -13.38
CA PRO A 108 13.01 -14.12 -14.45
C PRO A 108 11.84 -13.29 -13.89
N VAL A 109 11.43 -12.24 -14.63
CA VAL A 109 10.37 -11.29 -14.23
C VAL A 109 9.08 -11.98 -13.78
N TRP A 110 8.68 -13.08 -14.44
CA TRP A 110 7.48 -13.83 -14.08
C TRP A 110 7.54 -14.44 -12.67
N ALA A 111 8.73 -14.81 -12.18
CA ALA A 111 8.91 -15.35 -10.84
C ALA A 111 8.71 -14.28 -9.76
N VAL A 112 9.17 -13.05 -10.02
CA VAL A 112 8.93 -11.89 -9.14
C VAL A 112 7.43 -11.58 -9.07
N LEU A 113 6.74 -11.57 -10.22
CA LEU A 113 5.30 -11.33 -10.25
C LEU A 113 4.51 -12.43 -9.52
N LEU A 114 4.89 -13.70 -9.68
CA LEU A 114 4.29 -14.81 -8.92
C LEU A 114 4.54 -14.68 -7.42
N ALA A 115 5.74 -14.27 -7.00
CA ALA A 115 6.05 -14.07 -5.59
C ALA A 115 5.21 -12.94 -4.98
N VAL A 116 5.03 -11.83 -5.70
CA VAL A 116 4.14 -10.73 -5.30
C VAL A 116 2.69 -11.22 -5.19
N ALA A 117 2.19 -11.91 -6.21
CA ALA A 117 0.82 -12.42 -6.23
C ALA A 117 0.56 -13.43 -5.10
N ALA A 118 1.50 -14.37 -4.87
CA ALA A 118 1.40 -15.35 -3.79
C ALA A 118 1.50 -14.69 -2.41
N GLY A 119 2.37 -13.68 -2.26
CA GLY A 119 2.51 -12.89 -1.04
C GLY A 119 1.21 -12.16 -0.69
N GLU A 120 0.60 -11.46 -1.65
CA GLU A 120 -0.68 -10.77 -1.46
C GLU A 120 -1.81 -11.74 -1.10
N LEU A 121 -1.92 -12.87 -1.80
CA LEU A 121 -2.92 -13.90 -1.47
C LEU A 121 -2.71 -14.47 -0.06
N CYS A 122 -1.46 -14.74 0.32
CA CYS A 122 -1.11 -15.22 1.65
C CYS A 122 -1.45 -14.17 2.72
N TRP A 123 -1.15 -12.90 2.45
CA TRP A 123 -1.46 -11.80 3.35
C TRP A 123 -2.96 -11.63 3.57
N TRP A 124 -3.74 -11.56 2.50
CA TRP A 124 -5.19 -11.42 2.58
C TRP A 124 -5.86 -12.62 3.26
N THR A 125 -5.39 -13.84 3.00
CA THR A 125 -5.91 -15.04 3.68
C THR A 125 -5.57 -15.03 5.18
N ALA A 126 -4.34 -14.68 5.55
CA ALA A 126 -3.95 -14.53 6.95
C ALA A 126 -4.77 -13.45 7.67
N LEU A 127 -4.99 -12.30 7.02
CA LEU A 127 -5.83 -11.21 7.54
C LEU A 127 -7.26 -11.68 7.83
N VAL A 128 -7.90 -12.37 6.89
CA VAL A 128 -9.27 -12.89 7.07
C VAL A 128 -9.31 -13.92 8.20
N LEU A 129 -8.34 -14.83 8.27
CA LEU A 129 -8.28 -15.84 9.33
C LEU A 129 -8.05 -15.23 10.72
N LEU A 130 -7.13 -14.28 10.83
CA LEU A 130 -6.83 -13.61 12.09
C LEU A 130 -8.01 -12.75 12.57
N THR A 131 -8.63 -11.99 11.66
CA THR A 131 -9.76 -11.12 11.98
C THR A 131 -11.01 -11.93 12.36
N SER A 132 -11.32 -13.00 11.63
CA SER A 132 -12.46 -13.87 11.94
C SER A 132 -12.30 -14.68 13.23
N ARG A 133 -11.07 -15.04 13.61
CA ARG A 133 -10.78 -15.87 14.79
C ARG A 133 -10.58 -15.08 16.08
N PHE A 134 -9.94 -13.91 16.00
CA PHE A 134 -9.42 -13.22 17.18
C PHE A 134 -9.95 -11.80 17.39
N LEU A 135 -10.54 -11.16 16.39
CA LEU A 135 -10.98 -9.76 16.49
C LEU A 135 -12.50 -9.67 16.58
N LYS A 136 -13.02 -9.44 17.79
CA LYS A 136 -14.35 -8.83 17.95
C LYS A 136 -14.23 -7.34 17.65
N VAL A 137 -14.69 -6.98 16.46
CA VAL A 137 -14.57 -5.62 15.92
C VAL A 137 -15.61 -4.71 16.60
N ASN A 138 -15.21 -4.03 17.66
CA ASN A 138 -15.98 -2.96 18.30
C ASN A 138 -15.51 -1.59 17.81
N GLY A 139 -16.37 -0.56 17.92
CA GLY A 139 -16.05 0.80 17.50
C GLY A 139 -14.76 1.36 18.11
N ASN A 140 -14.52 1.11 19.41
CA ASN A 140 -13.27 1.53 20.08
C ASN A 140 -12.02 0.82 19.52
N THR A 141 -12.13 -0.43 19.07
CA THR A 141 -11.02 -1.17 18.47
C THR A 141 -10.64 -0.55 17.12
N LEU A 142 -11.62 -0.12 16.32
CA LEU A 142 -11.38 0.59 15.05
C LEU A 142 -10.65 1.93 15.27
N VAL A 143 -11.04 2.68 16.29
CA VAL A 143 -10.36 3.94 16.64
C VAL A 143 -8.91 3.67 17.05
N THR A 144 -8.67 2.64 17.87
CA THR A 144 -7.29 2.30 18.31
C THR A 144 -6.42 1.86 17.14
N ILE A 145 -6.94 1.03 16.23
CA ILE A 145 -6.22 0.60 15.01
C ILE A 145 -5.94 1.80 14.10
N GLY A 146 -6.92 2.68 13.88
CA GLY A 146 -6.73 3.89 13.08
C GLY A 146 -5.66 4.81 13.66
N LYS A 147 -5.65 5.00 14.98
CA LYS A 147 -4.62 5.79 15.65
C LYS A 147 -3.24 5.14 15.59
N SER A 148 -3.11 3.84 15.81
CA SER A 148 -1.81 3.17 15.73
C SER A 148 -1.25 3.17 14.31
N ALA A 149 -2.09 2.91 13.31
CA ALA A 149 -1.70 3.00 11.90
C ALA A 149 -1.26 4.42 11.52
N GLY A 150 -2.06 5.44 11.88
CA GLY A 150 -1.72 6.84 11.61
C GLY A 150 -0.43 7.29 12.28
N ALA A 151 -0.20 6.88 13.53
CA ALA A 151 1.06 7.14 14.24
C ALA A 151 2.26 6.46 13.55
N GLY A 152 2.11 5.21 13.12
CA GLY A 152 3.16 4.50 12.38
C GLY A 152 3.52 5.18 11.06
N ILE A 153 2.51 5.57 10.27
CA ILE A 153 2.70 6.29 9.00
C ILE A 153 3.37 7.65 9.26
N MET A 154 2.93 8.39 10.29
CA MET A 154 3.53 9.66 10.65
C MET A 154 5.01 9.50 11.02
N CYS A 155 5.34 8.55 11.90
CA CYS A 155 6.73 8.27 12.30
C CYS A 155 7.59 7.94 11.09
N PHE A 156 7.08 7.12 10.16
CA PHE A 156 7.79 6.81 8.92
C PHE A 156 8.06 8.06 8.08
N GLY A 157 7.07 8.94 7.90
CA GLY A 157 7.25 10.22 7.22
C GLY A 157 8.30 11.11 7.87
N VAL A 158 8.32 11.20 9.20
CA VAL A 158 9.34 11.95 9.95
C VAL A 158 10.74 11.36 9.75
N ILE A 159 10.87 10.03 9.78
CA ILE A 159 12.16 9.36 9.51
C ILE A 159 12.67 9.70 8.11
N LEU A 160 11.80 9.73 7.10
CA LEU A 160 12.18 10.11 5.73
C LEU A 160 12.67 11.56 5.66
N ILE A 161 12.00 12.50 6.34
CA ILE A 161 12.45 13.90 6.41
C ILE A 161 13.82 14.00 7.06
N VAL A 162 14.03 13.33 8.21
CA VAL A 162 15.31 13.34 8.90
C VAL A 162 16.41 12.76 8.01
N LYS A 163 16.14 11.65 7.31
CA LYS A 163 17.08 11.10 6.33
C LYS A 163 17.39 12.08 5.20
N GLY A 164 16.37 12.71 4.62
CA GLY A 164 16.55 13.70 3.55
C GLY A 164 17.25 14.99 3.96
N LEU A 165 17.36 15.28 5.27
CA LEU A 165 18.17 16.39 5.80
C LEU A 165 19.63 15.99 6.08
N LEU A 166 19.91 14.71 6.29
CA LEU A 166 21.23 14.18 6.65
C LEU A 166 22.07 13.77 5.41
N PHE A 167 21.43 13.61 4.26
CA PHE A 167 22.03 13.28 2.95
C PHE A 167 21.78 14.41 1.95
#